data_AF-A0A453IIA5-F1
#
_entry.id   AF-A0A453IIA5-F1
#
_cell.length_a   1.000
_cell.length_b   1.000
_cell.length_c   1.000
_cell.angle_alpha   90.00
_cell.angle_beta   90.00
_cell.angle_gamma   90.00
#
_symmetry.space_group_name_H-M   'P 1'
#
loop_
_entity.id
_entity.type
_entity.pdbx_description
1 polymer ?
#
loop_
_entity_poly.entity_id
_entity_poly.type
_entity_poly.pdbx_seq_one_letter_code
_entity_poly.pdbx_strand_id
1 'polypeptide(L)' 'MVEGDALVIRGEHKKEAGEGQVEGGDGWWKERSVSSYDMRLALPDECDKSQVRAELKNGVLLVSVPKRETERKVIDVQVQ' A
#
# COMPACT_ATOMS: atom_id res chain seq x y z
N MET A 1 -6.91 -3.15 4.03
CA MET A 1 -8.34 -3.46 4.28
C MET A 1 -9.20 -2.35 3.70
N VAL A 2 -10.51 -2.57 3.55
CA VAL A 2 -11.45 -1.50 3.13
C VAL A 2 -12.31 -1.09 4.33
N GLU A 3 -12.30 0.20 4.67
CA GLU A 3 -13.12 0.82 5.72
C GLU A 3 -14.08 1.82 5.05
N GLY A 4 -15.37 1.49 4.94
CA GLY A 4 -16.34 2.31 4.20
C GLY A 4 -15.98 2.43 2.72
N ASP A 5 -15.59 3.63 2.29
CA ASP A 5 -15.10 3.92 0.93
C ASP A 5 -13.57 4.05 0.85
N ALA A 6 -12.84 3.79 1.94
CA ALA A 6 -11.40 3.97 1.98
C ALA A 6 -10.64 2.63 1.93
N LEU A 7 -9.65 2.53 1.02
CA LEU A 7 -8.59 1.53 1.10
C LEU A 7 -7.57 1.99 2.15
N VAL A 8 -7.38 1.18 3.19
CA VAL A 8 -6.44 1.44 4.29
C VAL A 8 -5.28 0.45 4.22
N ILE A 9 -4.07 0.99 4.14
CA ILE A 9 -2.80 0.26 4.11
C ILE A 9 -2.01 0.66 5.35
N ARG A 10 -1.78 -0.31 6.23
CA ARG A 10 -1.04 -0.14 7.48
C ARG A 10 0.03 -1.20 7.59
N GLY A 11 1.21 -0.81 8.08
CA GLY A 11 2.25 -1.77 8.39
C GLY A 11 3.38 -1.15 9.19
N GLU A 12 4.12 -2.02 9.85
CA GLU A 12 5.32 -1.69 10.60
C GLU A 12 6.46 -2.58 10.13
N HIS A 13 7.63 -1.98 9.95
CA HIS A 13 8.88 -2.67 9.75
C HIS A 13 9.74 -2.43 10.99
N LYS A 14 10.04 -3.49 11.73
CA LYS A 14 10.97 -3.46 12.87
C LYS A 14 12.18 -4.32 12.51
N LYS A 15 13.36 -3.73 12.38
CA LYS A 15 14.61 -4.51 12.42
C LYS A 15 14.80 -5.04 13.85
N GLU A 16 14.98 -6.35 13.99
CA GLU A 16 15.34 -6.95 15.27
C GLU A 16 16.72 -6.44 15.72
N ALA A 17 16.85 -6.17 17.02
CA ALA A 17 18.12 -5.76 17.61
C ALA A 17 19.03 -6.99 17.77
N GLY A 18 19.55 -7.52 16.67
CA GLY A 18 20.39 -8.72 16.68
C GLY A 18 21.19 -8.99 15.41
N GLU A 19 20.68 -8.60 14.24
CA GLU A 19 21.28 -8.96 12.93
C GLU A 19 22.45 -8.05 12.50
N GLY A 20 23.13 -7.43 13.46
CA GLY A 20 24.26 -6.53 13.25
C GLY A 20 25.28 -6.55 14.38
N GLN A 21 25.31 -7.62 15.19
CA GLN A 21 26.44 -7.86 16.08
C GLN A 21 27.58 -8.42 15.24
N VAL A 22 28.38 -7.53 14.66
CA VAL A 22 29.75 -7.87 14.31
C VAL A 22 30.49 -8.01 15.64
N GLU A 23 30.89 -9.23 16.00
CA GLU A 23 31.84 -9.45 17.10
C GLU A 23 33.15 -8.74 16.73
N GLY A 24 33.40 -7.57 17.30
CA GLY A 24 34.65 -6.83 17.18
C GLY A 24 34.58 -5.60 16.28
N GLY A 25 34.10 -4.49 16.85
CA GLY A 25 34.17 -3.17 16.22
C GLY A 25 33.12 -2.21 16.79
N ASP A 26 33.58 -1.27 17.63
CA ASP A 26 33.03 0.08 17.81
C ASP A 26 31.54 0.30 17.43
N GLY A 27 30.66 -0.27 18.26
CA GLY A 27 29.21 -0.26 18.07
C GLY A 27 28.51 1.05 18.46
N TRP A 28 28.59 2.10 17.64
CA TRP A 28 27.78 3.32 17.84
C TRP A 28 26.58 3.47 16.90
N TRP A 29 26.54 2.78 15.75
CA TRP A 29 25.45 2.88 14.78
C TRP A 29 24.67 1.57 14.71
N LYS A 30 23.78 1.33 15.67
CA LYS A 30 22.66 0.41 15.46
C LYS A 30 21.64 1.12 14.60
N GLU A 31 21.62 0.80 13.32
CA GLU A 31 20.66 1.30 12.34
C GLU A 31 19.28 0.69 12.64
N ARG A 32 18.62 1.20 13.69
CA ARG A 32 17.29 0.76 14.11
C ARG A 32 16.26 1.46 13.23
N SER A 33 16.16 1.06 11.97
CA SER A 33 15.09 1.53 11.09
C SER A 33 13.79 0.83 11.49
N VAL A 34 13.10 1.43 12.46
CA VAL A 34 11.68 1.17 12.70
C VAL A 34 10.90 2.16 11.85
N SER A 35 10.19 1.67 10.84
CA SER A 35 9.31 2.50 10.02
C SER A 35 7.89 1.97 10.13
N SER A 36 6.93 2.88 10.26
CA SER A 36 5.50 2.57 10.18
C SER A 36 4.90 3.36 9.03
N TYR A 37 3.98 2.75 8.30
CA TYR A 37 3.21 3.41 7.26
C TYR A 37 1.71 3.25 7.56
N ASP A 38 0.96 4.35 7.43
CA ASP A 38 -0.51 4.39 7.43
C ASP A 38 -0.92 5.26 6.22
N MET A 39 -1.44 4.61 5.19
CA MET A 39 -1.93 5.25 3.97
C MET A 39 -3.41 4.94 3.79
N ARG A 40 -4.18 5.97 3.45
CA ARG A 40 -5.60 5.87 3.13
C ARG A 40 -5.84 6.40 1.73
N LEU A 41 -6.59 5.65 0.93
CA LEU A 41 -6.99 6.04 -0.42
C LEU A 41 -8.52 5.98 -0.53
N ALA A 42 -9.16 7.06 -0.96
CA ALA A 42 -10.59 7.03 -1.27
C ALA A 42 -10.81 6.19 -2.54
N LEU A 43 -11.69 5.21 -2.45
CA LEU A 43 -12.13 4.39 -3.58
C LEU A 43 -13.40 5.00 -4.18
N PRO A 44 -13.47 5.14 -5.51
CA PRO A 44 -14.71 5.50 -6.17
C PRO A 44 -15.83 4.50 -5.89
N ASP A 45 -17.07 4.97 -5.98
CA ASP A 45 -18.28 4.14 -5.78
C ASP A 45 -18.39 2.99 -6.80
N GLU A 46 -17.76 3.16 -7.97
CA GLU A 46 -17.75 2.14 -9.01
C GLU A 46 -16.83 0.95 -8.68
N CYS A 47 -16.04 1.00 -7.60
CA CYS A 47 -15.18 -0.12 -7.20
C CYS A 47 -15.99 -1.26 -6.56
N ASP A 48 -15.70 -2.50 -6.96
CA ASP A 48 -16.20 -3.68 -6.26
C ASP A 48 -15.28 -4.02 -5.08
N LYS A 49 -15.64 -3.48 -3.93
CA LYS A 49 -14.91 -3.66 -2.67
C LYS A 49 -14.89 -5.10 -2.16
N SER A 50 -15.83 -5.95 -2.61
CA SER A 50 -15.91 -7.35 -2.19
C SER A 50 -14.81 -8.21 -2.82
N GLN A 51 -14.24 -7.76 -3.94
CA GLN A 51 -13.26 -8.49 -4.73
C GLN A 51 -11.85 -7.87 -4.71
N VAL A 52 -11.54 -7.06 -3.69
CA VAL A 52 -10.18 -6.52 -3.51
C VAL A 52 -9.19 -7.66 -3.24
N ARG A 53 -8.09 -7.68 -3.99
CA ARG A 53 -6.98 -8.62 -3.80
C ARG A 53 -5.69 -7.88 -3.52
N ALA A 54 -4.81 -8.48 -2.72
CA ALA A 54 -3.51 -7.91 -2.41
C ALA A 54 -2.43 -9.00 -2.42
N GLU A 55 -1.27 -8.67 -2.95
CA GLU A 55 -0.11 -9.55 -3.03
C GLU A 55 1.15 -8.77 -2.64
N LEU A 56 2.04 -9.38 -1.85
CA LEU A 56 3.33 -8.81 -1.48
C LEU A 56 4.43 -9.68 -2.08
N LYS A 57 5.21 -9.12 -3.02
CA LYS A 57 6.30 -9.84 -3.69
C LYS A 57 7.53 -8.96 -3.75
N ASN A 58 8.67 -9.49 -3.31
CA ASN A 58 9.96 -8.78 -3.32
C ASN A 58 9.91 -7.38 -2.67
N GLY A 59 9.16 -7.24 -1.58
CA GLY A 59 8.98 -5.97 -0.87
C GLY A 59 8.00 -4.98 -1.52
N VAL A 60 7.31 -5.35 -2.60
CA VAL A 60 6.30 -4.50 -3.27
C VAL A 60 4.90 -5.04 -3.00
N LEU A 61 4.05 -4.19 -2.40
CA LEU A 61 2.64 -4.48 -2.20
C LEU A 61 1.83 -4.07 -3.44
N LEU A 62 1.25 -5.04 -4.13
CA LEU A 62 0.30 -4.83 -5.23
C LEU A 62 -1.12 -5.01 -4.70
N VAL A 63 -1.98 -4.01 -4.87
CA VAL A 63 -3.40 -4.08 -4.51
C VAL A 63 -4.25 -3.90 -5.76
N SER A 64 -5.08 -4.89 -6.07
CA SER A 64 -6.00 -4.90 -7.20
C SER A 64 -7.42 -4.64 -6.71
N VAL A 65 -8.00 -3.52 -7.14
CA VAL A 65 -9.38 -3.14 -6.85
C VAL A 65 -10.18 -3.14 -8.14
N PRO A 66 -11.00 -4.18 -8.39
CA PRO A 66 -11.81 -4.24 -9.60
C PRO A 66 -12.86 -3.14 -9.62
N LYS A 67 -13.18 -2.64 -10.82
CA LYS A 67 -14.33 -1.76 -11.05
C LYS A 67 -15.52 -2.59 -11.53
N ARG A 68 -16.72 -2.21 -11.10
CA ARG A 68 -17.98 -2.73 -11.61
C ARG A 68 -18.15 -2.28 -13.05
N GLU A 69 -18.82 -3.10 -13.86
CA GLU A 69 -19.24 -2.66 -15.18
C GLU A 69 -20.22 -1.51 -15.05
N THR A 70 -19.85 -0.37 -15.65
CA THR A 70 -20.67 0.84 -15.69
C THR A 70 -20.45 1.52 -17.04
N GLU A 71 -21.46 2.20 -17.53
CA GLU A 71 -21.37 2.97 -18.77
C GLU A 71 -20.41 4.15 -18.57
N ARG A 72 -19.38 4.22 -19.41
CA ARG A 72 -18.44 5.34 -19.38
C ARG A 72 -19.10 6.54 -20.02
N LYS A 73 -19.00 7.70 -19.37
CA LYS A 73 -19.40 8.97 -19.97
C LYS A 73 -18.49 9.25 -21.17
N VAL A 74 -19.05 9.12 -22.36
CA VAL A 74 -18.41 9.60 -23.61
C VAL A 74 -18.54 11.11 -23.63
N ILE A 75 -17.43 11.81 -23.88
CA ILE A 75 -17.42 13.26 -24.02
C ILE A 75 -17.13 13.55 -25.50
N ASP A 76 -18.15 13.98 -26.22
CA ASP A 76 -18.00 14.43 -27.59
C ASP A 76 -17.30 15.80 -27.61
N VAL A 77 -16.24 15.93 -28.42
CA VAL A 77 -15.48 17.17 -28.57
C VAL A 77 -15.98 17.90 -29.81
N GLN A 78 -16.54 19.09 -29.61
CA GLN A 78 -16.94 19.98 -30.71
C GLN A 78 -15.72 20.77 -31.19
N VAL A 79 -15.49 20.76 -32.51
CA VAL A 79 -14.43 21.56 -33.18
C VAL A 79 -15.10 22.74 -33.88
N GLN A 80 -14.48 23.93 -33.82
CA GLN A 80 -14.92 25.15 -34.50
C GLN A 80 -14.39 25.23 -35.93
#